data_AF-A0A8I0MZB0-F1
#
_entry.id   AF-A0A8I0MZB0-F1
#
_cell.length_a   1.000
_cell.length_b   1.000
_cell.length_c   1.000
_cell.angle_alpha   90.00
_cell.angle_beta   90.00
_cell.angle_gamma   90.00
#
_symmetry.space_group_name_H-M   'P 1'
#
loop_
_entity.id
_entity.type
_entity.pdbx_description
1 polymer ?
#
loop_
_entity_poly.entity_id
_entity_poly.type
_entity_poly.pdbx_seq_one_letter_code
_entity_poly.pdbx_strand_id
1 'polypeptide(L)'
;MIKQLSKDEAIKLAETEWWKESTPISIATFQVTQDKLCCPIDVYKMSLNEVLKRDVFTHELAEPEKLIAEMNGTKPHPSFSEIMAMLPSDKTAFIKLD
;
A
#
# COMPACT_ATOMS: atom_id res chain seq x y z
N MET A 1 0.00 13.62 -11.93
CA MET A 1 -0.99 13.14 -10.95
C MET A 1 -2.29 12.87 -11.66
N ILE A 2 -2.95 11.75 -11.35
CA ILE A 2 -4.28 11.42 -11.89
C ILE A 2 -5.30 12.37 -11.24
N LYS A 3 -6.30 12.85 -12.00
CA LYS A 3 -7.37 13.71 -11.49
C LYS A 3 -8.12 12.97 -10.36
N GLN A 4 -8.35 13.65 -9.24
CA GLN A 4 -9.20 13.12 -8.18
C GLN A 4 -10.65 13.04 -8.64
N LEU A 5 -11.30 11.91 -8.38
CA LEU A 5 -12.73 11.76 -8.62
C LEU A 5 -13.54 12.48 -7.53
N SER A 6 -14.56 13.20 -7.98
CA SER A 6 -15.67 13.60 -7.11
C SER A 6 -16.38 12.37 -6.54
N LYS A 7 -17.21 12.57 -5.53
CA LYS A 7 -18.00 11.48 -4.94
C LYS A 7 -18.89 10.80 -6.00
N ASP A 8 -19.56 11.58 -6.83
CA ASP A 8 -20.47 11.05 -7.85
C ASP A 8 -19.73 10.33 -8.97
N GLU A 9 -18.55 10.84 -9.38
CA GLU A 9 -17.70 10.13 -10.34
C GLU A 9 -17.18 8.80 -9.77
N ALA A 10 -16.77 8.77 -8.50
CA ALA A 10 -16.31 7.54 -7.84
C ALA A 10 -17.42 6.48 -7.72
N ILE A 11 -18.64 6.91 -7.36
CA ILE A 11 -19.81 6.03 -7.31
C ILE A 11 -20.12 5.47 -8.70
N LYS A 12 -20.21 6.35 -9.72
CA LYS A 12 -20.48 5.92 -11.11
C LYS A 12 -19.43 4.95 -11.63
N LEU A 13 -18.16 5.17 -11.30
CA LEU A 13 -17.09 4.25 -11.66
C LEU A 13 -17.24 2.92 -10.91
N ALA A 14 -17.58 2.95 -9.62
CA ALA A 14 -17.78 1.72 -8.86
C ALA A 14 -18.96 0.88 -9.40
N GLU A 15 -20.03 1.53 -9.85
CA GLU A 15 -21.20 0.87 -10.46
C GLU A 15 -20.88 0.12 -11.76
N THR A 16 -19.80 0.47 -12.47
CA THR A 16 -19.38 -0.27 -13.67
C THR A 16 -18.65 -1.57 -13.36
N GLU A 17 -18.31 -1.80 -12.08
CA GLU A 17 -17.53 -2.96 -11.63
C GLU A 17 -16.18 -3.12 -12.37
N TRP A 18 -15.57 -2.01 -12.78
CA TRP A 18 -14.35 -1.96 -13.61
C TRP A 18 -13.20 -2.87 -13.12
N TRP A 19 -13.14 -3.16 -11.82
CA TRP A 19 -12.12 -4.03 -11.24
C TRP A 19 -12.22 -5.48 -11.72
N LYS A 20 -13.39 -5.96 -12.16
CA LYS A 20 -13.57 -7.36 -12.61
C LYS A 20 -12.75 -7.71 -13.85
N GLU A 21 -12.52 -6.74 -14.72
CA GLU A 21 -11.75 -6.88 -15.96
C GLU A 21 -10.35 -6.24 -15.85
N SER A 22 -9.96 -5.84 -14.64
CA SER A 22 -8.69 -5.15 -14.40
C SER A 22 -7.66 -6.07 -13.78
N THR A 23 -6.38 -5.80 -14.07
CA THR A 23 -5.28 -6.49 -13.39
C THR A 23 -5.07 -5.96 -11.97
N PRO A 24 -4.50 -6.75 -11.05
CA PRO A 24 -4.16 -6.31 -9.70
C PRO A 24 -3.31 -5.04 -9.67
N ILE A 25 -2.33 -4.91 -10.57
CA ILE A 25 -1.50 -3.71 -10.67
C ILE A 25 -2.30 -2.48 -11.11
N SER A 26 -3.25 -2.64 -12.05
CA SER A 26 -4.13 -1.54 -12.48
C SER A 26 -5.04 -1.10 -11.33
N ILE A 27 -5.63 -2.05 -10.59
CA ILE A 27 -6.50 -1.76 -9.46
C ILE A 27 -5.73 -1.03 -8.36
N ALA A 28 -4.60 -1.60 -7.93
CA ALA A 28 -3.76 -1.03 -6.89
C ALA A 28 -3.27 0.38 -7.25
N THR A 29 -2.75 0.56 -8.48
CA THR A 29 -2.20 1.84 -8.94
C THR A 29 -3.29 2.90 -9.09
N PHE A 30 -4.46 2.55 -9.62
CA PHE A 30 -5.53 3.51 -9.75
C PHE A 30 -6.09 3.88 -8.37
N GLN A 31 -6.49 2.89 -7.57
CA GLN A 31 -7.18 3.12 -6.30
C GLN A 31 -6.29 3.82 -5.26
N VAL A 32 -4.99 3.52 -5.19
CA VAL A 32 -4.04 4.19 -4.26
C VAL A 32 -3.87 5.68 -4.57
N THR A 33 -4.20 6.11 -5.80
CA THR A 33 -4.12 7.52 -6.20
C THR A 33 -5.44 8.27 -6.02
N GLN A 34 -6.50 7.61 -5.54
CA GLN A 34 -7.83 8.21 -5.38
C GLN A 34 -8.20 8.33 -3.91
N ASP A 35 -8.69 9.50 -3.50
CA ASP A 35 -9.14 9.76 -2.12
C ASP A 35 -10.40 8.96 -1.75
N LYS A 36 -11.18 8.55 -2.76
CA LYS A 36 -12.46 7.85 -2.58
C LYS A 36 -12.34 6.43 -3.12
N LEU A 37 -12.91 5.48 -2.39
CA LEU A 37 -13.05 4.11 -2.86
C LEU A 37 -13.91 4.08 -4.13
N CYS A 38 -13.32 3.55 -5.20
CA CYS A 38 -13.92 3.35 -6.51
C CYS A 38 -14.13 1.85 -6.81
N CYS A 39 -13.78 0.98 -5.87
CA CYS A 39 -14.04 -0.46 -5.86
C CYS A 39 -14.20 -0.95 -4.41
N PRO A 40 -14.67 -2.19 -4.18
CA PRO A 40 -14.73 -2.75 -2.83
C PRO A 40 -13.36 -2.75 -2.16
N ILE A 41 -13.32 -2.41 -0.87
CA ILE A 41 -12.06 -2.31 -0.11
C ILE A 41 -11.26 -3.62 -0.11
N ASP A 42 -11.94 -4.77 -0.10
CA ASP A 42 -11.29 -6.08 -0.13
C ASP A 42 -10.58 -6.31 -1.47
N VAL A 43 -11.19 -5.90 -2.59
CA VAL A 43 -10.57 -5.99 -3.92
C VAL A 43 -9.31 -5.11 -3.99
N TYR A 44 -9.40 -3.89 -3.45
CA TYR A 44 -8.25 -2.99 -3.37
C TYR A 44 -7.11 -3.57 -2.53
N LYS A 45 -7.41 -4.05 -1.32
CA LYS A 45 -6.41 -4.65 -0.43
C LYS A 45 -5.79 -5.91 -1.02
N MET A 46 -6.59 -6.81 -1.59
CA MET A 46 -6.08 -8.01 -2.25
C MET A 46 -5.15 -7.65 -3.41
N SER A 47 -5.50 -6.64 -4.20
CA SER A 47 -4.66 -6.14 -5.29
C SER A 47 -3.33 -5.58 -4.78
N LEU A 48 -3.34 -4.81 -3.68
CA LEU A 48 -2.12 -4.34 -3.03
C LEU A 48 -1.27 -5.50 -2.50
N ASN A 49 -1.86 -6.50 -1.86
CA ASN A 49 -1.14 -7.66 -1.35
C ASN A 49 -0.43 -8.41 -2.49
N GLU A 50 -1.11 -8.56 -3.63
CA GLU A 50 -0.54 -9.24 -4.78
C GLU A 50 0.60 -8.44 -5.42
N VAL A 51 0.48 -7.11 -5.48
CA VAL A 51 1.52 -6.23 -6.04
C VAL A 51 2.73 -6.14 -5.12
N LEU A 52 2.52 -5.94 -3.82
CA LEU A 52 3.57 -5.75 -2.82
C LEU A 52 4.12 -7.06 -2.25
N LYS A 53 3.51 -8.20 -2.57
CA LYS A 53 3.91 -9.55 -2.10
C LYS A 53 3.97 -9.68 -0.57
N ARG A 54 3.10 -8.94 0.14
CA ARG A 54 2.91 -9.02 1.59
C ARG A 54 1.49 -8.64 1.95
N ASP A 55 1.08 -8.96 3.18
CA ASP A 55 -0.18 -8.43 3.70
C ASP A 55 -0.08 -6.91 3.91
N VAL A 56 -1.05 -6.18 3.36
CA VAL A 56 -1.29 -4.78 3.62
C VAL A 56 -2.43 -4.63 4.62
N PHE A 57 -2.13 -3.98 5.73
CA PHE A 57 -3.11 -3.71 6.76
C PHE A 57 -3.96 -2.50 6.41
N THR A 58 -5.21 -2.50 6.89
CA THR A 58 -6.17 -1.43 6.57
C THR A 58 -5.67 -0.04 7.02
N HIS A 59 -4.88 0.05 8.11
CA HIS A 59 -4.34 1.32 8.58
C HIS A 59 -3.28 1.91 7.64
N GLU A 60 -2.57 1.08 6.86
CA GLU A 60 -1.59 1.55 5.87
C GLU A 60 -2.26 2.29 4.71
N LEU A 61 -3.56 2.05 4.47
CA LEU A 61 -4.32 2.76 3.43
C LEU A 61 -4.49 4.25 3.74
N ALA A 62 -4.27 4.67 4.98
CA ALA A 62 -4.25 6.08 5.38
C ALA A 62 -2.96 6.82 4.96
N GLU A 63 -1.94 6.08 4.51
CA GLU A 63 -0.63 6.60 4.10
C GLU A 63 -0.32 6.17 2.65
N PRO A 64 -1.14 6.58 1.66
CA PRO A 64 -1.03 6.12 0.28
C PRO A 64 0.33 6.43 -0.35
N GLU A 65 1.00 7.51 0.07
CA GLU A 65 2.35 7.85 -0.36
C GLU A 65 3.40 6.79 0.00
N LYS A 66 3.26 6.13 1.16
CA LYS A 66 4.16 5.03 1.55
C LYS A 66 3.93 3.80 0.69
N LEU A 67 2.67 3.49 0.40
CA LEU A 67 2.31 2.37 -0.49
C LEU A 67 2.80 2.63 -1.92
N ILE A 68 2.64 3.86 -2.44
CA ILE A 68 3.17 4.26 -3.75
C ILE A 68 4.70 4.15 -3.78
N ALA A 69 5.40 4.63 -2.74
CA ALA A 69 6.85 4.49 -2.67
C ALA A 69 7.29 3.02 -2.66
N GLU A 70 6.56 2.15 -1.96
CA GLU A 70 6.82 0.71 -1.95
C GLU A 70 6.57 0.07 -3.33
N MET A 71 5.46 0.39 -3.98
CA MET A 71 5.14 -0.08 -5.33
C MET A 71 6.21 0.34 -6.36
N ASN A 72 6.79 1.53 -6.19
CA ASN A 72 7.85 2.04 -7.06
C ASN A 72 9.24 1.52 -6.68
N GLY A 73 9.38 0.74 -5.60
CA GLY A 73 10.68 0.30 -5.09
C GLY A 73 11.55 1.43 -4.53
N THR A 74 10.97 2.60 -4.25
CA THR A 74 11.67 3.77 -3.72
C THR A 74 11.51 3.94 -2.21
N LYS A 75 10.78 3.03 -1.55
CA LYS A 75 10.70 2.99 -0.10
C LYS A 75 12.12 2.80 0.48
N PRO A 76 12.62 3.75 1.29
CA PRO A 76 13.94 3.62 1.86
C PRO A 76 13.98 2.38 2.76
N HIS A 77 14.99 1.54 2.56
CA HIS A 77 15.26 0.46 3.51
C HIS A 77 15.62 1.09 4.86
N PRO A 78 15.10 0.56 5.97
CA PRO A 78 15.51 1.02 7.28
C PRO A 78 17.01 0.79 7.43
N SER A 79 17.71 1.82 7.88
CA SER A 79 19.12 1.76 8.22
C SER A 79 19.34 0.78 9.38
N PHE A 80 20.58 0.32 9.53
CA PHE A 80 20.95 -0.52 10.67
C PHE A 80 20.56 0.12 12.01
N SER A 81 20.80 1.42 12.18
CA SER A 81 20.43 2.16 13.39
C SER A 81 18.93 2.21 13.65
N GLU A 82 18.12 2.37 12.61
CA GLU A 82 16.65 2.35 12.71
C GLU A 82 16.14 0.95 13.09
N ILE A 83 16.71 -0.10 12.47
CA ILE A 83 16.41 -1.49 12.85
C ILE A 83 16.76 -1.71 14.33
N MET A 84 17.93 -1.25 14.77
CA MET A 84 18.37 -1.39 16.15
C MET A 84 17.45 -0.66 17.13
N ALA A 85 16.94 0.52 16.76
CA ALA A 85 16.00 1.28 17.59
C ALA A 85 14.62 0.61 17.72
N MET A 86 14.25 -0.27 16.78
CA MET A 86 13.00 -1.04 16.84
C MET A 86 13.11 -2.29 17.73
N LEU A 87 14.33 -2.76 18.02
CA LEU A 87 14.53 -3.94 18.84
C LEU A 87 14.42 -3.60 20.34
N PRO A 88 13.66 -4.36 21.14
CA PRO A 88 13.55 -4.13 22.57
C PRO A 88 14.92 -4.31 23.24
N SER A 89 15.36 -3.31 24.01
CA SER A 89 16.68 -3.33 24.65
C SER A 89 16.84 -4.47 25.65
N ASP A 90 15.74 -4.92 26.27
CA ASP A 90 15.67 -6.06 27.18
C ASP A 90 15.75 -7.43 26.48
N LYS A 91 15.67 -7.46 25.13
CA LYS A 91 15.65 -8.69 24.32
C LYS A 91 16.72 -8.70 23.22
N THR A 92 17.68 -7.79 23.28
CA THR A 92 18.70 -7.62 22.23
C THR A 92 20.09 -7.99 22.76
N ALA A 93 20.80 -8.85 22.03
CA ALA A 93 22.18 -9.24 22.33
C ALA A 93 23.11 -8.98 21.14
N PHE A 94 24.32 -8.50 21.40
CA PHE A 94 25.34 -8.25 20.38
C PHE A 94 26.45 -9.29 20.48
N ILE A 95 26.69 -10.02 19.40
CA ILE A 95 27.77 -10.99 19.31
C ILE A 95 28.83 -10.42 18.36
N LYS A 96 30.00 -10.10 18.90
CA LYS A 96 31.17 -9.78 18.09
C LYS A 96 31.87 -11.08 17.73
N LEU A 97 32.08 -11.31 16.43
CA LEU A 97 32.89 -12.41 15.93
C LEU A 97 34.26 -11.84 15.57
N ASP A 98 35.32 -12.50 16.04
CA ASP A 98 36.71 -12.17 15.72
C ASP A 98 37.17 -12.83 14.41
#